data_AF-A0AAU7CNQ4-F1
#
_entry.id   AF-A0AAU7CNQ4-F1
#
_cell.length_a   1.000
_cell.length_b   1.000
_cell.length_c   1.000
_cell.angle_alpha   90.00
_cell.angle_beta   90.00
_cell.angle_gamma   90.00
#
_symmetry.space_group_name_H-M   'P 1'
#
loop_
_entity.id
_entity.type
_entity.pdbx_description
1 polymer ?
#
loop_
_entity_poly.entity_id
_entity_poly.type
_entity_poly.pdbx_seq_one_letter_code
_entity_poly.pdbx_strand_id
1 'polypeptide(L)' 'MKLAERMYQDALKAADPTDLGTTNALHYRLGRVAEAQSNPQVAEEHYNEVAANDYNYLDVAQRLQNLN' A
#
# COMPACT_ATOMS: atom_id res chain seq x y z
N MET A 1 -7.18 7.04 -11.29
CA MET A 1 -6.21 6.18 -12.00
C MET A 1 -6.58 4.70 -11.81
N LYS A 2 -7.62 4.19 -12.47
CA LYS A 2 -8.10 2.80 -12.22
C LYS A 2 -7.18 1.70 -12.79
N LEU A 3 -6.37 2.01 -13.80
CA LEU A 3 -5.47 1.03 -14.39
C LEU A 3 -4.30 0.68 -13.45
N ALA A 4 -3.72 1.69 -12.79
CA ALA A 4 -2.57 1.49 -11.89
C ALA A 4 -2.94 0.60 -10.69
N GLU A 5 -4.09 0.86 -10.07
CA GLU A 5 -4.63 0.03 -9.00
C GLU A 5 -4.75 -1.44 -9.43
N ARG A 6 -5.40 -1.68 -10.57
CA ARG A 6 -5.60 -3.03 -11.09
C ARG A 6 -4.28 -3.74 -11.40
N MET A 7 -3.31 -3.05 -11.99
CA MET A 7 -1.99 -3.62 -12.26
C MET A 7 -1.25 -4.00 -10.97
N TYR A 8 -1.33 -3.17 -9.94
CA TYR A 8 -0.71 -3.49 -8.64
C TYR A 8 -1.44 -4.60 -7.90
N GLN A 9 -2.77 -4.70 -8.01
CA GLN A 9 -3.53 -5.81 -7.45
C GLN A 9 -3.20 -7.14 -8.12
N ASP A 10 -3.09 -7.17 -9.45
CA ASP A 10 -2.65 -8.36 -10.18
C ASP A 10 -1.21 -8.74 -9.80
N ALA A 11 -0.31 -7.75 -9.70
CA ALA A 11 1.05 -7.98 -9.25
C ALA A 11 1.10 -8.53 -7.81
N LEU A 12 0.24 -8.03 -6.90
CA LEU A 12 0.17 -8.51 -5.52
C LEU A 12 -0.33 -9.95 -5.44
N LYS A 13 -1.27 -10.34 -6.30
CA LYS A 13 -1.74 -11.74 -6.40
C LYS A 13 -0.68 -12.68 -6.97
N ALA A 14 0.16 -12.18 -7.88
CA ALA A 14 1.24 -12.94 -8.48
C ALA A 14 2.53 -12.92 -7.63
N ALA A 15 2.64 -12.00 -6.68
CA ALA A 15 3.77 -11.89 -5.78
C ALA A 15 3.78 -13.06 -4.79
N ASP A 16 4.99 -13.49 -4.43
CA ASP A 16 5.15 -14.47 -3.38
C ASP A 16 4.80 -13.82 -2.03
N PRO A 17 3.84 -14.36 -1.26
CA PRO A 17 3.44 -13.79 0.01
C PRO A 17 4.54 -13.84 1.08
N THR A 18 5.58 -14.66 0.87
CA THR A 18 6.74 -14.71 1.76
C THR A 18 7.79 -13.64 1.44
N ASP A 19 7.74 -13.04 0.24
CA ASP A 19 8.60 -11.92 -0.13
C ASP A 19 8.02 -10.60 0.39
N LEU A 20 8.22 -10.38 1.69
CA LEU A 20 7.71 -9.19 2.39
C LEU A 20 8.18 -7.88 1.76
N GLY A 21 9.35 -7.85 1.10
CA GLY A 21 9.83 -6.67 0.39
C GLY A 21 8.93 -6.28 -0.79
N THR A 22 8.59 -7.26 -1.63
CA THR A 22 7.71 -7.03 -2.80
C THR A 22 6.28 -6.75 -2.37
N THR A 23 5.73 -7.51 -1.42
CA THR A 23 4.36 -7.27 -0.93
C THR A 23 4.24 -5.89 -0.27
N ASN A 24 5.19 -5.49 0.58
CA ASN A 24 5.22 -4.14 1.18
C ASN A 24 5.31 -3.04 0.10
N ALA A 25 6.16 -3.22 -0.91
CA ALA A 25 6.28 -2.25 -1.99
C ALA A 25 4.98 -2.11 -2.80
N LEU A 26 4.26 -3.22 -3.02
CA LEU A 26 2.98 -3.23 -3.73
C LEU A 26 1.87 -2.59 -2.91
N HIS A 27 1.75 -2.94 -1.62
CA HIS A 27 0.80 -2.32 -0.70
C HIS A 27 1.04 -0.81 -0.58
N TYR A 28 2.29 -0.37 -0.42
CA TYR A 28 2.62 1.06 -0.40
C TYR A 28 2.14 1.79 -1.67
N ARG A 29 2.36 1.20 -2.85
CA ARG A 29 1.92 1.79 -4.12
C ARG A 29 0.39 1.81 -4.26
N LEU A 30 -0.29 0.76 -3.80
CA LEU A 30 -1.75 0.73 -3.75
C LEU A 30 -2.30 1.81 -2.82
N GLY A 31 -1.69 2.02 -1.65
CA GLY A 31 -2.03 3.11 -0.74
C GLY A 31 -1.91 4.49 -1.40
N ARG A 32 -0.81 4.73 -2.12
CA ARG A 32 -0.60 5.96 -2.90
C ARG A 32 -1.65 6.17 -3.99
N VAL A 33 -2.06 5.09 -4.66
CA VAL A 33 -3.10 5.13 -5.69
C VAL A 33 -4.46 5.43 -5.06
N ALA A 34 -4.76 4.88 -3.90
CA ALA A 34 -5.99 5.16 -3.15
C ALA A 34 -6.05 6.61 -2.65
N GLU A 35 -4.94 7.15 -2.11
CA GLU A 35 -4.82 8.58 -1.79
C GLU A 35 -5.11 9.46 -3.03
N ALA A 36 -4.52 9.13 -4.18
CA ALA A 36 -4.75 9.86 -5.42
C ALA A 36 -6.18 9.71 -5.97
N GLN A 37 -6.95 8.74 -5.47
CA GLN A 37 -8.37 8.56 -5.77
C GLN A 37 -9.29 9.18 -4.71
N SER A 38 -8.73 9.91 -3.74
CA SER A 38 -9.45 10.46 -2.59
C SER A 38 -10.20 9.39 -1.80
N ASN A 39 -9.60 8.19 -1.69
CA ASN A 39 -10.14 7.08 -0.93
C ASN A 39 -9.23 6.77 0.27
N PRO A 40 -9.32 7.56 1.35
CA PRO A 40 -8.39 7.46 2.49
C PRO A 40 -8.51 6.14 3.25
N GLN A 41 -9.71 5.53 3.31
CA GLN A 41 -9.93 4.26 3.98
C GLN A 41 -9.10 3.13 3.35
N VAL A 42 -9.16 3.01 2.02
CA VAL A 42 -8.37 2.00 1.29
C VAL A 42 -6.88 2.31 1.35
N ALA A 43 -6.51 3.60 1.40
CA ALA A 43 -5.11 3.98 1.57
C ALA A 43 -4.56 3.54 2.92
N GLU A 44 -5.33 3.79 3.98
CA GLU A 44 -5.00 3.41 5.35
C GLU A 44 -4.86 1.90 5.50
N GLU A 45 -5.79 1.10 4.96
CA GLU A 45 -5.70 -0.37 4.97
C GLU A 45 -4.38 -0.84 4.35
N HIS A 46 -4.04 -0.35 3.17
CA HIS A 46 -2.79 -0.73 2.50
C HIS A 46 -1.54 -0.29 3.26
N TYR A 47 -1.55 0.89 3.87
CA TYR A 47 -0.42 1.33 4.68
C TYR A 47 -0.30 0.57 6.00
N ASN A 48 -1.42 0.14 6.59
CA ASN A 48 -1.41 -0.72 7.76
C ASN A 48 -0.79 -2.09 7.46
N GLU A 49 -1.08 -2.69 6.29
CA GLU A 49 -0.44 -3.95 5.86
C GLU A 49 1.08 -3.81 5.76
N VAL A 50 1.57 -2.68 5.22
CA VAL A 50 3.02 -2.40 5.19
C VAL A 50 3.55 -2.21 6.61
N ALA A 51 2.87 -1.39 7.41
CA ALA A 51 3.26 -1.04 8.77
C ALA A 51 3.30 -2.23 9.73
N ALA A 52 2.44 -3.23 9.51
CA ALA A 52 2.43 -4.48 10.26
C ALA A 52 3.73 -5.29 10.06
N ASN A 53 4.35 -5.16 8.89
CA ASN A 53 5.62 -5.82 8.55
C ASN A 53 6.83 -4.92 8.84
N ASP A 54 6.78 -3.66 8.40
CA ASP A 54 7.82 -2.65 8.59
C ASP A 54 7.20 -1.25 8.73
N TYR A 55 7.00 -0.83 9.98
CA TYR A 55 6.47 0.49 10.32
C TYR A 55 7.32 1.67 9.82
N ASN A 56 8.62 1.44 9.60
CA ASN A 56 9.56 2.47 9.15
C ASN A 56 9.75 2.46 7.63
N TYR A 57 8.94 1.69 6.90
CA TYR A 57 9.04 1.60 5.45
C TYR A 57 8.71 2.96 4.81
N LEU A 58 9.73 3.60 4.22
CA LEU A 58 9.62 4.90 3.55
C LEU A 58 8.95 5.96 4.45
N ASP A 59 7.81 6.51 4.03
CA ASP A 59 7.02 7.51 4.73
C ASP A 59 5.68 6.96 5.26
N VAL A 60 5.53 5.63 5.39
CA VAL A 60 4.27 4.97 5.82
C VAL A 60 3.74 5.51 7.14
N ALA A 61 4.59 5.65 8.16
CA ALA A 61 4.18 6.19 9.46
C ALA A 61 3.60 7.61 9.35
N GLN A 62 4.23 8.47 8.54
CA GLN A 62 3.76 9.82 8.31
C GLN A 62 2.44 9.84 7.51
N ARG A 63 2.28 8.91 6.54
CA ARG A 63 1.03 8.77 5.76
C ARG A 63 -0.13 8.36 6.64
N LEU A 64 0.04 7.34 7.48
CA LEU A 64 -0.97 6.88 8.43
C LEU A 64 -1.37 8.00 9.40
N GLN A 65 -0.41 8.78 9.88
CA GLN A 65 -0.69 9.94 10.73
C GLN A 65 -1.51 11.04 10.02
N ASN A 66 -1.36 11.20 8.70
CA ASN A 66 -2.13 12.18 7.94
C ASN A 66 -3.53 11.67 7.53
N LEU A 67 -3.77 10.36 7.63
CA LEU A 67 -5.03 9.70 7.28
C LEU A 67 -5.98 9.56 8.50
N ASN A 68 -5.42 9.53 9.72
CA ASN A 68 -6.13 9.64 11.00
C ASN A 68 -6.50 11.09 11.35
#